data_AF-A0A4U1JCE5-F1
#
_entry.id   AF-A0A4U1JCE5-F1
#
_cell.length_a   1.000
_cell.length_b   1.000
_cell.length_c   1.000
_cell.angle_alpha   90.00
_cell.angle_beta   90.00
_cell.angle_gamma   90.00
#
_symmetry.space_group_name_H-M   'P 1'
#
loop_
_entity.id
_entity.type
_entity.pdbx_description
1 polymer ?
#
loop_
_entity_poly.entity_id
_entity_poly.type
_entity_poly.pdbx_seq_one_letter_code
_entity_poly.pdbx_strand_id
1 'polypeptide(L)'
;MGGGGMGGGMGGGGMGGGGPPPDGLRLQYKAANTTADDIQIKPHFKIVNDTQDNVPLSDLTIRYWFTRDGGANFIYNCDFAPFNCIYTAGTFGAATGVKADMYVEISFMPDAGVLVTGDTTGEIQARLHTQNFTLVNQTSDYSFDPTKVDFEEWTKVTLYSKGVLVWGNEP
;
A
#
# COMPACT_ATOMS: atom_id res chain seq x y z
N MET A 1 9.17 -69.20 1.64
CA MET A 1 10.18 -68.26 1.10
C MET A 1 9.42 -67.00 0.76
N GLY A 2 9.29 -66.05 1.69
CA GLY A 2 10.25 -64.94 1.88
C GLY A 2 9.97 -63.90 0.79
N GLY A 3 9.29 -62.77 1.02
CA GLY A 3 9.60 -61.76 2.03
C GLY A 3 10.43 -60.66 1.36
N GLY A 4 9.92 -59.42 1.29
CA GLY A 4 10.70 -58.27 0.81
C GLY A 4 9.86 -57.10 0.32
N GLY A 5 9.47 -56.21 1.24
CA GLY A 5 9.04 -54.86 0.90
C GLY A 5 10.23 -53.90 0.82
N MET A 6 10.10 -52.85 0.00
CA MET A 6 10.76 -51.53 0.08
C MET A 6 9.78 -50.58 -0.64
N GLY A 7 9.25 -49.49 -0.10
CA GLY A 7 9.86 -48.53 0.83
C GLY A 7 10.58 -47.46 0.01
N GLY A 8 9.91 -46.33 -0.25
CA GLY A 8 10.51 -45.20 -0.99
C GLY A 8 9.51 -44.08 -1.27
N GLY A 9 9.09 -43.37 -0.22
CA GLY A 9 8.46 -42.07 -0.36
C GLY A 9 9.48 -40.97 -0.65
N MET A 10 9.00 -39.86 -1.21
CA MET A 10 9.34 -38.45 -0.94
C MET A 10 9.26 -37.63 -2.23
N GLY A 11 8.42 -36.59 -2.16
CA GLY A 11 8.29 -35.57 -3.20
C GLY A 11 7.15 -34.61 -2.89
N GLY A 12 6.98 -34.24 -1.62
CA GLY A 12 6.03 -33.21 -1.21
C GLY A 12 6.50 -31.85 -1.70
N GLY A 13 5.95 -31.39 -2.82
CA GLY A 13 5.98 -29.99 -3.23
C GLY A 13 4.78 -29.28 -2.60
N GLY A 14 4.93 -28.83 -1.36
CA GLY A 14 3.95 -27.95 -0.72
C GLY A 14 3.91 -26.62 -1.46
N MET A 15 2.91 -26.45 -2.34
CA MET A 15 2.47 -25.12 -2.75
C MET A 15 1.85 -24.49 -1.50
N GLY A 16 2.53 -23.50 -0.93
CA GLY A 16 2.03 -22.71 0.19
C GLY A 16 0.70 -22.10 -0.18
N GLY A 17 -0.39 -22.74 0.27
CA GLY A 17 -1.74 -22.28 0.09
C GLY A 17 -1.97 -21.05 0.96
N GLY A 18 -1.67 -19.88 0.42
CA GLY A 18 -2.37 -18.67 0.81
C GLY A 18 -3.80 -18.81 0.30
N GLY A 19 -4.79 -18.78 1.20
CA GLY A 19 -6.19 -18.69 0.80
C GLY A 19 -6.40 -17.48 -0.14
N PRO A 20 -7.54 -17.43 -0.86
CA PRO A 20 -7.86 -16.27 -1.68
C PRO A 20 -7.73 -14.99 -0.85
N PRO A 21 -7.21 -13.89 -1.42
CA PRO A 21 -7.11 -12.62 -0.71
C PRO A 21 -8.48 -12.22 -0.13
N PRO A 22 -8.51 -11.54 1.03
CA PRO A 22 -9.77 -11.10 1.63
C PRO A 22 -10.53 -10.20 0.67
N ASP A 23 -11.71 -10.64 0.22
CA ASP A 23 -12.62 -9.82 -0.57
C ASP A 23 -13.39 -8.88 0.36
N GLY A 24 -13.44 -7.58 0.02
CA GLY A 24 -14.07 -6.53 0.85
C GLY A 24 -13.10 -5.53 1.51
N LEU A 25 -11.79 -5.63 1.29
CA LEU A 25 -10.86 -4.55 1.66
C LEU A 25 -10.91 -3.42 0.63
N ARG A 26 -11.03 -2.16 1.09
CA ARG A 26 -11.06 -0.97 0.22
C ARG A 26 -10.07 0.08 0.69
N LEU A 27 -9.53 0.85 -0.26
CA LEU A 27 -8.65 1.97 0.02
C LEU A 27 -9.30 3.29 -0.42
N GLN A 28 -9.45 4.18 0.55
CA GLN A 28 -9.84 5.55 0.31
C GLN A 28 -8.61 6.45 0.27
N TYR A 29 -8.66 7.46 -0.59
CA TYR A 29 -7.61 8.44 -0.81
C TYR A 29 -8.17 9.85 -0.63
N LYS A 30 -7.29 10.74 -0.15
CA LYS A 30 -7.49 12.19 -0.15
C LYS A 30 -6.20 12.88 -0.58
N ALA A 31 -6.29 13.80 -1.52
CA ALA A 31 -5.24 14.75 -1.85
C ALA A 31 -5.24 15.88 -0.80
N ALA A 32 -4.49 15.72 0.29
CA ALA A 32 -4.44 16.74 1.35
C ALA A 32 -3.68 18.01 0.92
N ASN A 33 -2.91 17.91 -0.16
CA ASN A 33 -2.40 19.05 -0.92
C ASN A 33 -2.80 18.85 -2.38
N THR A 34 -3.59 19.80 -2.93
CA THR A 34 -4.05 19.77 -4.32
C THR A 34 -3.21 20.63 -5.25
N THR A 35 -2.16 21.28 -4.72
CA THR A 35 -1.24 22.10 -5.51
C THR A 35 -0.39 21.22 -6.41
N ALA A 36 -0.49 21.43 -7.73
CA ALA A 36 0.24 20.65 -8.72
C ALA A 36 1.75 20.71 -8.53
N ASP A 37 2.30 21.91 -8.37
CA ASP A 37 3.73 22.14 -8.12
C ASP A 37 3.95 22.47 -6.64
N ASP A 38 4.59 21.56 -5.92
CA ASP A 38 4.86 21.72 -4.49
C ASP A 38 6.19 21.04 -4.11
N ILE A 39 6.71 21.32 -2.92
CA ILE A 39 7.86 20.62 -2.35
C ILE A 39 7.45 19.36 -1.57
N GLN A 40 6.14 19.11 -1.45
CA GLN A 40 5.54 18.00 -0.72
C GLN A 40 4.34 17.40 -1.46
N ILE A 41 4.33 16.08 -1.57
CA ILE A 41 3.16 15.28 -1.96
C ILE A 41 2.48 14.83 -0.67
N LYS A 42 1.17 15.03 -0.53
CA LYS A 42 0.42 14.65 0.69
C LYS A 42 -0.74 13.69 0.38
N PRO A 43 -0.43 12.42 0.03
CA PRO A 43 -1.45 11.44 -0.24
C PRO A 43 -1.94 10.86 1.10
N HIS A 44 -3.16 11.19 1.53
CA HIS A 44 -3.72 10.64 2.75
C HIS A 44 -4.56 9.41 2.45
N PHE A 45 -4.58 8.45 3.38
CA PHE A 45 -5.26 7.17 3.18
C PHE A 45 -6.18 6.79 4.32
N LYS A 46 -7.18 5.96 4.00
CA LYS A 46 -7.96 5.21 4.97
C LYS A 46 -8.26 3.83 4.40
N ILE A 47 -7.96 2.78 5.15
CA ILE A 47 -8.31 1.40 4.78
C ILE A 47 -9.65 1.08 5.44
N VAL A 48 -10.55 0.48 4.67
CA VAL A 48 -11.86 -0.01 5.13
C VAL A 48 -11.85 -1.53 5.06
N ASN A 49 -12.30 -2.19 6.13
CA ASN A 49 -12.44 -3.64 6.18
C ASN A 49 -13.92 -4.04 6.18
N ASP A 50 -14.49 -4.30 5.00
CA ASP A 50 -15.83 -4.89 4.88
C ASP A 50 -15.79 -6.42 4.68
N THR A 51 -14.63 -7.03 4.93
CA THR A 51 -14.52 -8.50 4.93
C THR A 51 -15.25 -9.07 6.15
N GLN A 52 -15.44 -10.39 6.19
CA GLN A 52 -16.04 -11.07 7.36
C GLN A 52 -15.02 -11.32 8.49
N ASP A 53 -13.74 -11.02 8.28
CA ASP A 53 -12.65 -11.34 9.18
C ASP A 53 -11.92 -10.07 9.68
N ASN A 54 -11.25 -10.21 10.82
CA ASN A 54 -10.32 -9.19 11.29
C ASN A 54 -9.01 -9.31 10.52
N VAL A 55 -8.43 -8.18 10.11
CA VAL A 55 -7.21 -8.14 9.29
C VAL A 55 -6.08 -7.47 10.08
N PRO A 56 -4.98 -8.17 10.41
CA PRO A 56 -3.79 -7.53 10.97
C PRO A 56 -3.27 -6.47 10.01
N LEU A 57 -3.00 -5.25 10.49
CA LEU A 57 -2.47 -4.20 9.62
C LEU A 57 -1.09 -4.57 9.05
N SER A 58 -0.30 -5.36 9.78
CA SER A 58 0.99 -5.87 9.31
C SER A 58 0.91 -6.79 8.09
N ASP A 59 -0.28 -7.32 7.77
CA ASP A 59 -0.50 -8.07 6.54
C ASP A 59 -0.75 -7.14 5.34
N LEU A 60 -0.94 -5.84 5.55
CA LEU A 60 -1.33 -4.89 4.51
C LEU A 60 -0.18 -3.98 4.07
N THR A 61 -0.18 -3.63 2.79
CA THR A 61 0.63 -2.53 2.26
C THR A 61 -0.16 -1.66 1.29
N ILE A 62 0.10 -0.36 1.28
CA ILE A 62 -0.47 0.60 0.33
C ILE A 62 0.60 0.97 -0.69
N ARG A 63 0.25 1.09 -1.98
CA ARG A 63 1.09 1.78 -2.97
C ARG A 63 0.42 3.01 -3.56
N TYR A 64 1.20 4.09 -3.62
CA TYR A 64 0.91 5.32 -4.35
C TYR A 64 1.95 5.47 -5.47
N TRP A 65 1.46 5.66 -6.70
CA TRP A 65 2.21 5.58 -7.95
C TRP A 65 2.37 6.97 -8.55
N PHE A 66 3.60 7.35 -8.87
CA PHE A 66 3.95 8.71 -9.25
C PHE A 66 5.18 8.76 -10.16
N THR A 67 5.48 9.96 -10.67
CA THR A 67 6.70 10.21 -11.45
C THR A 67 7.77 10.87 -10.58
N ARG A 68 9.02 10.40 -10.67
CA ARG A 68 10.17 10.99 -9.91
C ARG A 68 10.74 12.27 -10.54
N ASP A 69 10.11 12.78 -11.59
CA ASP A 69 10.40 14.06 -12.26
C ASP A 69 11.89 14.40 -12.38
N GLY A 70 12.68 13.48 -12.98
CA GLY A 70 14.12 13.67 -13.15
C GLY A 70 15.00 12.92 -12.14
N GLY A 71 14.41 12.02 -11.33
CA GLY A 71 15.16 11.00 -10.58
C GLY A 71 15.55 11.40 -9.16
N ALA A 72 14.74 12.24 -8.52
CA ALA A 72 14.93 12.59 -7.13
C ALA A 72 14.81 11.38 -6.19
N ASN A 73 15.57 11.39 -5.11
CA ASN A 73 15.36 10.48 -3.98
C ASN A 73 14.25 11.05 -3.11
N PHE A 74 13.20 10.26 -2.89
CA PHE A 74 12.09 10.63 -2.02
C PHE A 74 12.28 10.11 -0.61
N ILE A 75 11.69 10.84 0.34
CA ILE A 75 11.59 10.50 1.75
C ILE A 75 10.10 10.43 2.08
N TYR A 76 9.73 9.38 2.81
CA TYR A 76 8.40 9.23 3.39
C TYR A 76 8.40 9.71 4.84
N ASN A 77 7.36 10.46 5.20
CA ASN A 77 6.99 10.73 6.59
C ASN A 77 5.52 10.37 6.81
N CYS A 78 5.22 9.92 8.03
CA CYS A 78 3.88 9.91 8.57
C CYS A 78 3.74 11.13 9.49
N ASP A 79 2.76 11.98 9.20
CA ASP A 79 2.45 13.16 10.01
C ASP A 79 1.40 12.82 11.10
N PHE A 80 0.51 11.85 10.84
CA PHE A 80 -0.45 11.32 11.81
C PHE A 80 -0.98 9.92 11.42
N ALA A 81 -1.21 9.07 12.41
CA ALA A 81 -2.01 7.85 12.31
C ALA A 81 -2.62 7.52 13.69
N PRO A 82 -3.87 7.03 13.80
CA PRO A 82 -4.49 6.69 15.09
C PRO A 82 -3.72 5.66 15.91
N PHE A 83 -3.01 4.76 15.24
CA PHE A 83 -2.17 3.74 15.84
C PHE A 83 -0.71 4.19 16.04
N ASN A 84 -0.40 5.48 15.92
CA ASN A 84 0.94 6.08 15.98
C ASN A 84 1.80 5.83 14.72
N CYS A 85 2.38 6.91 14.20
CA CYS A 85 3.22 6.91 13.01
C CYS A 85 4.47 6.03 13.09
N ILE A 86 4.97 5.73 14.29
CA ILE A 86 6.14 4.85 14.48
C ILE A 86 5.92 3.45 13.91
N TYR A 87 4.67 3.00 13.81
CA TYR A 87 4.33 1.70 13.22
C TYR A 87 4.03 1.78 11.73
N THR A 88 4.41 2.86 11.05
CA THR A 88 4.40 2.95 9.59
C THR A 88 5.82 3.07 9.05
N ALA A 89 6.07 2.47 7.89
CA ALA A 89 7.31 2.65 7.16
C ALA A 89 7.01 2.87 5.68
N GLY A 90 7.79 3.74 5.03
CA GLY A 90 7.74 3.95 3.59
C GLY A 90 8.98 3.37 2.95
N THR A 91 8.80 2.52 1.94
CA THR A 91 9.86 2.08 1.04
C THR A 91 9.51 2.50 -0.37
N PHE A 92 10.51 2.66 -1.23
CA PHE A 92 10.26 3.09 -2.61
C PHE A 92 10.73 2.02 -3.60
N GLY A 93 9.93 1.80 -4.64
CA GLY A 93 10.22 0.87 -5.71
C GLY A 93 10.06 1.51 -7.08
N ALA A 94 10.67 0.90 -8.09
CA ALA A 94 10.50 1.29 -9.48
C ALA A 94 9.14 0.80 -9.99
N ALA A 95 8.47 1.62 -10.79
CA ALA A 95 7.26 1.24 -11.52
C ALA A 95 7.52 1.35 -13.03
N THR A 96 6.70 0.66 -13.82
CA THR A 96 6.61 0.87 -15.26
C THR A 96 5.14 0.95 -15.62
N GLY A 97 4.67 2.11 -16.05
CA GLY A 97 3.26 2.30 -16.38
C GLY A 97 2.96 3.69 -16.87
N VAL A 98 1.70 3.95 -17.21
CA VAL A 98 1.30 5.30 -17.63
C VAL A 98 1.39 6.21 -16.42
N LYS A 99 2.15 7.31 -16.55
CA LYS A 99 2.26 8.32 -15.48
C LYS A 99 2.82 7.76 -14.16
N ALA A 100 3.64 6.71 -14.23
CA ALA A 100 4.30 6.14 -13.07
C ALA A 100 5.65 5.50 -13.46
N ASP A 101 6.73 5.98 -12.84
CA ASP A 101 8.05 5.33 -12.87
C ASP A 101 8.55 4.95 -11.46
N MET A 102 7.78 5.31 -10.43
CA MET A 102 8.07 5.02 -9.03
C MET A 102 6.78 4.81 -8.24
N TYR A 103 6.89 4.08 -7.14
CA TYR A 103 5.87 4.04 -6.10
C TYR A 103 6.50 4.18 -4.72
N VAL A 104 5.71 4.67 -3.77
CA VAL A 104 5.96 4.48 -2.34
C VAL A 104 5.07 3.33 -1.88
N GLU A 105 5.66 2.35 -1.21
CA GLU A 105 4.96 1.30 -0.50
C GLU A 105 4.98 1.62 0.99
N ILE A 106 3.79 1.85 1.55
CA ILE A 106 3.59 2.09 2.97
C ILE A 106 3.22 0.75 3.61
N SER A 107 4.05 0.31 4.56
CA SER A 107 3.82 -0.90 5.35
C SER A 107 3.54 -0.57 6.81
N PHE A 108 2.93 -1.52 7.52
CA PHE A 108 2.56 -1.39 8.92
C PHE A 108 3.31 -2.43 9.76
N MET A 109 3.80 -2.02 10.93
CA MET A 109 4.44 -2.94 11.88
C MET A 109 3.38 -3.74 12.66
N PRO A 110 3.72 -4.90 13.26
CA PRO A 110 2.76 -5.71 14.03
C PRO A 110 2.00 -4.92 15.11
N ASP A 111 2.67 -3.96 15.76
CA ASP A 111 2.08 -3.13 16.81
C ASP A 111 1.15 -2.03 16.30
N ALA A 112 0.99 -1.88 14.97
CA ALA A 112 -0.08 -1.06 14.38
C ALA A 112 -1.48 -1.61 14.71
N GLY A 113 -1.56 -2.90 15.06
CA GLY A 113 -2.78 -3.55 15.53
C GLY A 113 -3.57 -4.26 14.43
N VAL A 114 -4.86 -4.46 14.72
CA VAL A 114 -5.78 -5.24 13.89
C VAL A 114 -6.93 -4.35 13.45
N LEU A 115 -7.20 -4.35 12.15
CA LEU A 115 -8.36 -3.71 11.56
C LEU A 115 -9.57 -4.66 11.67
N VAL A 116 -10.48 -4.34 12.57
CA VAL A 116 -11.68 -5.15 12.83
C VAL A 116 -12.63 -5.12 11.63
N THR A 117 -13.40 -6.18 11.43
CA THR A 117 -14.48 -6.21 10.43
C THR A 117 -15.49 -5.07 10.68
N GLY A 118 -15.87 -4.38 9.61
CA GLY A 118 -16.77 -3.21 9.63
C GLY A 118 -16.10 -1.88 10.01
N ASP A 119 -14.81 -1.90 10.39
CA ASP A 119 -14.08 -0.71 10.83
C ASP A 119 -13.18 -0.13 9.72
N THR A 120 -12.60 1.02 10.04
CA THR A 120 -11.58 1.68 9.23
C THR A 120 -10.33 1.98 10.06
N THR A 121 -9.19 2.18 9.42
CA THR A 121 -7.95 2.62 10.10
C THR A 121 -8.05 4.01 10.74
N GLY A 122 -9.11 4.77 10.43
CA GLY A 122 -9.05 6.22 10.49
C GLY A 122 -8.06 6.78 9.47
N GLU A 123 -7.74 8.07 9.59
CA GLU A 123 -6.87 8.77 8.65
C GLU A 123 -5.39 8.45 8.89
N ILE A 124 -4.69 8.06 7.82
CA ILE A 124 -3.24 7.92 7.76
C ILE A 124 -2.72 9.09 6.92
N GLN A 125 -2.06 10.05 7.57
CA GLN A 125 -1.51 11.24 6.92
C GLN A 125 -0.08 10.97 6.47
N ALA A 126 0.08 10.57 5.21
CA ALA A 126 1.39 10.39 4.60
C ALA A 126 1.85 11.67 3.88
N ARG A 127 3.15 11.90 3.93
CA ARG A 127 3.82 12.98 3.23
C ARG A 127 5.09 12.48 2.57
N LEU A 128 5.26 12.80 1.30
CA LEU A 128 6.48 12.55 0.54
C LEU A 128 7.14 13.89 0.24
N HIS A 129 8.45 13.90 0.23
CA HIS A 129 9.23 15.01 -0.28
C HIS A 129 10.55 14.50 -0.86
N THR A 130 11.15 15.25 -1.76
CA THR A 130 12.52 14.93 -2.18
C THR A 130 13.50 15.24 -1.04
N GLN A 131 14.65 14.56 -1.02
CA GLN A 131 15.66 14.75 0.03
C GLN A 131 16.08 16.22 0.22
N ASN A 132 16.05 17.02 -0.84
CA ASN A 132 16.44 18.42 -0.84
C ASN A 132 15.25 19.40 -0.90
N PHE A 133 14.01 18.91 -0.71
CA PHE A 133 12.78 19.71 -0.81
C PHE A 133 12.68 20.52 -2.11
N THR A 134 13.10 19.91 -3.22
CA THR A 134 12.90 20.47 -4.56
C THR A 134 11.43 20.36 -4.95
N LEU A 135 10.97 21.26 -5.82
CA LEU A 135 9.64 21.17 -6.41
C LEU A 135 9.45 19.85 -7.17
N VAL A 136 8.24 19.31 -7.08
CA VAL A 136 7.73 18.16 -7.82
C VAL A 136 6.42 18.54 -8.50
N ASN A 137 6.09 17.91 -9.63
CA ASN A 137 4.85 18.17 -10.36
C ASN A 137 3.92 16.95 -10.32
N GLN A 138 2.81 17.08 -9.60
CA GLN A 138 1.89 15.96 -9.39
C GLN A 138 0.95 15.71 -10.60
N THR A 139 0.92 16.58 -11.61
CA THR A 139 -0.04 16.42 -12.75
C THR A 139 0.28 15.25 -13.67
N SER A 140 1.53 14.79 -13.65
CA SER A 140 2.01 13.60 -14.33
C SER A 140 1.96 12.34 -13.48
N ASP A 141 1.46 12.40 -12.25
CA ASP A 141 1.36 11.24 -11.37
C ASP A 141 0.10 10.43 -11.66
N TYR A 142 0.22 9.10 -11.67
CA TYR A 142 -0.88 8.18 -11.87
C TYR A 142 -1.91 8.27 -10.73
N SER A 143 -1.43 8.28 -9.48
CA SER A 143 -2.29 8.25 -8.29
C SER A 143 -2.84 9.61 -7.88
N PHE A 144 -2.30 10.72 -8.39
CA PHE A 144 -2.75 12.06 -8.02
C PHE A 144 -4.08 12.40 -8.67
N ASP A 145 -5.03 12.86 -7.84
CA ASP A 145 -6.25 13.51 -8.31
C ASP A 145 -6.59 14.67 -7.36
N PRO A 146 -6.40 15.93 -7.80
CA PRO A 146 -6.62 17.11 -6.96
C PRO A 146 -8.11 17.34 -6.63
N THR A 147 -9.03 16.61 -7.27
CA THR A 147 -10.47 16.69 -6.97
C THR A 147 -10.85 15.89 -5.74
N LYS A 148 -10.00 14.96 -5.29
CA LYS A 148 -10.21 14.11 -4.10
C LYS A 148 -9.87 14.86 -2.81
N VAL A 149 -10.63 15.91 -2.51
CA VAL A 149 -10.43 16.79 -1.34
C VAL A 149 -10.94 16.19 -0.03
N ASP A 150 -11.72 15.12 -0.11
CA ASP A 150 -12.17 14.30 1.01
C ASP A 150 -11.88 12.81 0.73
N PHE A 151 -12.00 11.98 1.76
CA PHE A 151 -11.75 10.54 1.62
C PHE A 151 -12.82 9.89 0.73
N GLU A 152 -12.38 9.45 -0.44
CA GLU A 152 -13.21 8.71 -1.39
C GLU A 152 -12.48 7.46 -1.87
N GLU A 153 -13.24 6.48 -2.31
CA GLU A 153 -12.68 5.34 -3.04
C GLU A 153 -11.91 5.82 -4.26
N TRP A 154 -10.66 5.36 -4.38
CA TRP A 154 -9.80 5.72 -5.48
C TRP A 154 -9.04 4.51 -5.97
N THR A 155 -9.28 4.13 -7.22
CA THR A 155 -8.74 2.89 -7.78
C THR A 155 -7.34 3.08 -8.39
N LYS A 156 -6.79 4.30 -8.38
CA LYS A 156 -5.40 4.55 -8.79
C LYS A 156 -4.42 4.56 -7.62
N VAL A 157 -4.86 4.19 -6.44
CA VAL A 157 -4.01 3.76 -5.32
C VAL A 157 -4.34 2.30 -5.06
N THR A 158 -3.35 1.52 -4.66
CA THR A 158 -3.51 0.07 -4.54
C THR A 158 -3.25 -0.42 -3.13
N LEU A 159 -4.01 -1.41 -2.69
CA LEU A 159 -3.82 -2.11 -1.42
C LEU A 159 -3.45 -3.57 -1.69
N TYR A 160 -2.51 -4.09 -0.92
CA TYR A 160 -2.11 -5.50 -0.96
C TYR A 160 -2.35 -6.13 0.39
N SER A 161 -2.71 -7.41 0.39
CA SER A 161 -2.71 -8.26 1.57
C SER A 161 -1.74 -9.42 1.33
N LYS A 162 -0.72 -9.54 2.17
CA LYS A 162 0.37 -10.53 2.06
C LYS A 162 1.00 -10.56 0.67
N GLY A 163 1.16 -9.37 0.07
CA GLY A 163 1.74 -9.18 -1.26
C GLY A 163 0.80 -9.43 -2.44
N VAL A 164 -0.47 -9.81 -2.20
CA VAL A 164 -1.49 -10.00 -3.24
C VAL A 164 -2.34 -8.74 -3.35
N LEU A 165 -2.54 -8.23 -4.58
CA LEU A 165 -3.39 -7.06 -4.83
C LEU A 165 -4.84 -7.37 -4.42
N VAL A 166 -5.42 -6.52 -3.57
CA VAL A 166 -6.81 -6.66 -3.08
C VAL A 166 -7.69 -5.45 -3.40
N TRP A 167 -7.10 -4.31 -3.76
CA TRP A 167 -7.84 -3.11 -4.17
C TRP A 167 -7.05 -2.27 -5.17
N GLY A 168 -7.76 -1.66 -6.13
CA GLY A 168 -7.21 -0.71 -7.10
C GLY A 168 -6.61 -1.36 -8.34
N ASN A 169 -6.03 -0.52 -9.20
CA ASN A 169 -5.39 -0.91 -10.45
C ASN A 169 -3.95 -0.37 -10.48
N GLU A 170 -2.98 -1.27 -10.61
CA GLU A 170 -1.60 -0.89 -10.94
C GLU A 170 -1.55 -0.16 -12.31
N PRO A 171 -0.61 0.78 -12.52
CA PRO A 171 -0.49 1.59 -13.74
C PRO A 171 0.05 0.85 -14.98
#